data_AF-A0A1G0BW54-F1
#
_entry.id   AF-A0A1G0BW54-F1
#
_cell.length_a   1.000
_cell.length_b   1.000
_cell.length_c   1.000
_cell.angle_alpha   90.00
_cell.angle_beta   90.00
_cell.angle_gamma   90.00
#
_symmetry.space_group_name_H-M   'P 1'
#
loop_
_entity.id
_entity.type
_entity.pdbx_description
1 polymer ?
#
loop_
_entity_poly.entity_id
_entity_poly.type
_entity_poly.pdbx_seq_one_letter_code
_entity_poly.pdbx_strand_id
1 'polypeptide(L)'
;MITIDEQLKVTKQLNTIACRYAQKVLLKDFLLKFTFPNCSDEEHNYNEEDISPVLETLSFYQGEIFPDTFTEVNDFIYDFIKNLDESDLNSLHYLVLNKNYFKYYDDFIDNDESELNEELIDIEFGRFLAGKIYNPIESELQEDLIKFFTCTISSFSDDVDLSMIDDYTIDGILRTIDAYSVEKITI
;
A
#
# COMPACT_ATOMS: atom_id res chain seq x y z
N MET A 1 10.38 23.09 24.44
CA MET A 1 9.58 24.19 23.87
C MET A 1 8.46 23.48 23.14
N ILE A 2 7.21 23.66 23.56
CA ILE A 2 6.09 22.95 22.92
C ILE A 2 5.95 23.52 21.51
N THR A 3 6.36 22.76 20.49
CA THR A 3 6.23 23.19 19.08
C THR A 3 4.81 22.95 18.59
N ILE A 4 4.45 23.56 17.47
CA ILE A 4 3.13 23.35 16.86
C ILE A 4 2.90 21.87 16.51
N ASP A 5 3.99 21.14 16.26
CA ASP A 5 4.04 19.70 15.99
C ASP A 5 3.52 18.87 17.18
N GLU A 6 3.70 19.34 18.41
CA GLU A 6 3.23 18.66 19.63
C GLU A 6 1.73 18.91 19.91
N GLN A 7 1.07 19.83 19.19
CA GLN A 7 -0.34 20.19 19.40
C GLN A 7 -1.26 19.89 18.20
N LEU A 8 -0.70 19.60 17.03
CA LEU A 8 -1.47 19.29 15.83
C LEU A 8 -2.12 17.91 15.96
N LYS A 9 -3.43 17.90 16.19
CA LYS A 9 -4.24 16.69 16.05
C LYS A 9 -4.29 16.31 14.57
N VAL A 10 -4.18 15.01 14.28
CA VAL A 10 -4.46 14.49 12.94
C VAL A 10 -5.89 14.87 12.57
N THR A 11 -6.02 15.77 11.61
CA THR A 11 -7.33 16.19 11.10
C THR A 11 -7.72 15.29 9.92
N LYS A 12 -9.02 15.25 9.61
CA LYS A 12 -9.51 14.63 8.37
C LYS A 12 -8.72 15.09 7.14
N GLN A 13 -8.38 16.38 7.07
CA GLN A 13 -7.63 16.96 5.94
C GLN A 13 -6.21 16.40 5.85
N LEU A 14 -5.49 16.29 6.98
CA LEU A 14 -4.15 15.72 7.00
C LEU A 14 -4.16 14.23 6.65
N ASN A 15 -5.11 13.46 7.21
CA ASN A 15 -5.30 12.05 6.86
C ASN A 15 -5.56 11.89 5.35
N THR A 16 -6.46 12.70 4.78
CA THR A 16 -6.73 12.69 3.34
C THR A 16 -5.49 13.03 2.52
N ILE A 17 -4.69 14.02 2.92
CA ILE A 17 -3.45 14.37 2.20
C ILE A 17 -2.45 13.21 2.25
N ALA A 18 -2.21 12.63 3.42
CA ALA A 18 -1.29 11.49 3.59
C ALA A 18 -1.73 10.29 2.75
N CYS A 19 -3.02 9.92 2.80
CA CYS A 19 -3.56 8.82 2.00
C CYS A 19 -3.44 9.09 0.50
N ARG A 20 -3.73 10.31 0.05
CA ARG A 20 -3.63 10.68 -1.37
C ARG A 20 -2.19 10.65 -1.85
N TYR A 21 -1.25 11.12 -1.04
CA TYR A 21 0.17 11.05 -1.33
C TYR A 21 0.64 9.60 -1.43
N ALA A 22 0.32 8.78 -0.43
CA ALA A 22 0.65 7.35 -0.43
C ALA A 22 0.08 6.62 -1.66
N GLN A 23 -1.18 6.88 -2.03
CA GLN A 23 -1.80 6.25 -3.19
C GLN A 23 -1.21 6.73 -4.53
N LYS A 24 -0.99 8.05 -4.70
CA LYS A 24 -0.62 8.62 -6.00
C LYS A 24 0.88 8.59 -6.28
N VAL A 25 1.68 8.64 -5.23
CA VAL A 25 3.14 8.74 -5.33
C VAL A 25 3.76 7.41 -4.96
N LEU A 26 3.56 6.96 -3.71
CA LEU A 26 4.27 5.80 -3.19
C LEU A 26 3.80 4.48 -3.81
N LEU A 27 2.49 4.28 -3.97
CA LEU A 27 1.98 3.07 -4.63
C LEU A 27 2.31 3.07 -6.12
N LYS A 28 2.28 4.23 -6.77
CA LYS A 28 2.70 4.35 -8.17
C LYS A 28 4.17 3.98 -8.34
N ASP A 29 5.03 4.52 -7.49
CA ASP A 29 6.47 4.23 -7.46
C ASP A 29 6.73 2.74 -7.19
N PHE A 30 6.03 2.17 -6.20
CA PHE A 30 6.08 0.74 -5.91
C PHE A 30 5.77 -0.12 -7.15
N LEU A 31 4.65 0.14 -7.83
CA LEU A 31 4.23 -0.63 -9.00
C LEU A 31 5.17 -0.41 -10.19
N LEU A 32 5.69 0.80 -10.39
CA LEU A 32 6.67 1.09 -11.44
C LEU A 32 7.97 0.31 -11.20
N LYS A 33 8.50 0.35 -9.97
CA LYS A 33 9.73 -0.40 -9.61
C LYS A 33 9.55 -1.91 -9.66
N PHE A 34 8.36 -2.40 -9.31
CA PHE A 34 8.03 -3.81 -9.44
C PHE A 34 7.99 -4.25 -10.91
N THR A 35 7.39 -3.40 -11.77
CA THR A 35 7.17 -3.73 -13.17
C THR A 35 8.43 -3.55 -14.00
N PHE A 36 9.22 -2.51 -13.74
CA PHE A 36 10.38 -2.13 -14.52
C PHE A 36 11.64 -2.00 -13.65
N PRO A 37 12.16 -3.10 -13.07
CA PRO A 37 13.24 -3.06 -12.08
C PRO A 37 14.56 -2.52 -12.63
N ASN A 38 14.75 -2.55 -13.96
CA ASN A 38 15.98 -2.09 -14.62
C ASN A 38 15.85 -0.70 -15.26
N CYS A 39 14.66 -0.08 -15.24
CA CYS A 39 14.51 1.28 -15.74
C CYS A 39 15.06 2.28 -14.73
N SER A 40 15.89 3.22 -15.19
CA SER A 40 16.31 4.34 -14.37
C SER A 40 15.17 5.34 -14.19
N ASP A 41 15.09 5.95 -13.00
CA ASP A 41 14.07 6.97 -12.65
C ASP A 41 14.10 8.20 -13.57
N GLU A 42 15.20 8.42 -14.32
CA GLU A 42 15.43 9.63 -15.12
C GLU A 42 14.92 9.53 -16.55
N GLU A 43 14.75 8.32 -17.10
CA GLU A 43 14.57 8.16 -18.55
C GLU A 43 13.11 7.94 -18.99
N HIS A 44 12.19 7.54 -18.10
CA HIS A 44 10.76 7.29 -18.39
C HIS A 44 10.49 6.56 -19.73
N ASN A 45 11.47 5.81 -20.23
CA ASN A 45 11.44 5.17 -21.52
C ASN A 45 11.33 3.66 -21.30
N TYR A 46 10.14 3.25 -20.90
CA TYR A 46 9.82 1.87 -20.58
C TYR A 46 9.74 1.04 -21.86
N ASN A 47 10.44 -0.08 -21.91
CA ASN A 47 10.40 -1.02 -23.02
C ASN A 47 9.95 -2.40 -22.55
N GLU A 48 9.54 -3.23 -23.49
CA GLU A 48 9.11 -4.61 -23.23
C GLU A 48 10.21 -5.45 -22.56
N GLU A 49 11.48 -5.21 -22.93
CA GLU A 49 12.64 -5.90 -22.34
C GLU A 49 12.89 -5.52 -20.87
N ASP A 50 12.28 -4.42 -20.41
CA ASP A 50 12.41 -3.95 -19.03
C ASP A 50 11.36 -4.56 -18.10
N ILE A 51 10.37 -5.29 -18.65
CA ILE A 51 9.31 -5.94 -17.86
C ILE A 51 9.92 -6.99 -16.93
N SER A 52 9.49 -6.96 -15.68
CA SER A 52 9.92 -7.89 -14.65
C SER A 52 9.54 -9.34 -15.00
N PRO A 53 10.50 -10.29 -14.99
CA PRO A 53 10.20 -11.71 -15.15
C PRO A 53 9.24 -12.25 -14.08
N VAL A 54 9.23 -11.63 -12.89
CA VAL A 54 8.29 -11.95 -11.81
C VAL A 54 6.87 -11.60 -12.25
N LEU A 55 6.67 -10.40 -12.81
CA LEU A 55 5.37 -9.95 -13.28
C LEU A 55 4.85 -10.83 -14.42
N GLU A 56 5.70 -11.19 -15.38
CA GLU A 56 5.33 -12.14 -16.45
C GLU A 56 4.84 -13.47 -15.87
N THR A 57 5.58 -14.02 -14.90
CA THR A 57 5.22 -15.27 -14.24
C THR A 57 3.88 -15.15 -13.50
N LEU A 58 3.70 -14.09 -12.70
CA LEU A 58 2.47 -13.86 -11.96
C LEU A 58 1.27 -13.63 -12.89
N SER A 59 1.43 -12.84 -13.96
CA SER A 59 0.38 -12.60 -14.96
C SER A 59 -0.05 -13.90 -15.66
N PHE A 60 0.92 -14.75 -16.03
CA PHE A 60 0.63 -16.07 -16.60
C PHE A 60 -0.24 -16.95 -15.67
N TYR A 61 -0.04 -16.79 -14.36
CA TYR A 61 -0.81 -17.51 -13.34
C TYR A 61 -1.86 -16.65 -12.62
N GLN A 62 -2.44 -15.64 -13.29
CA GLN A 62 -3.59 -14.89 -12.78
C GLN A 62 -3.32 -14.23 -11.41
N GLY A 63 -2.11 -13.71 -11.24
CA GLY A 63 -1.67 -13.05 -10.02
C GLY A 63 -1.42 -13.96 -8.82
N GLU A 64 -1.47 -15.29 -8.99
CA GLU A 64 -1.20 -16.21 -7.89
C GLU A 64 0.30 -16.23 -7.54
N ILE A 65 0.61 -16.03 -6.26
CA ILE A 65 1.98 -16.05 -5.74
C ILE A 65 2.27 -17.47 -5.23
N PHE A 66 3.15 -18.17 -5.94
CA PHE A 66 3.56 -19.54 -5.61
C PHE A 66 4.92 -19.56 -4.93
N PRO A 67 5.35 -20.68 -4.33
CA PRO A 67 6.66 -20.79 -3.69
C PRO A 67 7.85 -20.31 -4.55
N ASP A 68 7.77 -20.47 -5.87
CA ASP A 68 8.83 -20.07 -6.81
C ASP A 68 8.97 -18.54 -6.94
N THR A 69 7.87 -17.79 -6.90
CA THR A 69 7.87 -16.31 -6.97
C THR A 69 7.78 -15.67 -5.57
N PHE A 70 7.44 -16.43 -4.53
CA PHE A 70 7.20 -15.92 -3.18
C PHE A 70 8.41 -15.21 -2.58
N THR A 71 9.61 -15.78 -2.75
CA THR A 71 10.84 -15.18 -2.22
C THR A 71 11.12 -13.85 -2.91
N GLU A 72 11.06 -13.80 -4.24
CA GLU A 72 11.34 -12.59 -5.02
C GLU A 72 10.32 -11.48 -4.74
N VAL A 73 9.04 -11.82 -4.63
CA VAL A 73 7.98 -10.86 -4.25
C VAL A 73 8.20 -10.30 -2.84
N ASN A 74 8.52 -11.16 -1.87
CA ASN A 74 8.75 -10.69 -0.51
C ASN A 74 10.01 -9.85 -0.41
N ASP A 75 11.12 -10.29 -0.98
CA ASP A 75 12.38 -9.56 -0.97
C ASP A 75 12.18 -8.16 -1.57
N PHE A 76 11.46 -8.07 -2.70
CA PHE A 76 11.09 -6.78 -3.29
C PHE A 76 10.27 -5.89 -2.33
N ILE A 77 9.22 -6.44 -1.68
CA ILE A 77 8.38 -5.68 -0.74
C ILE A 77 9.21 -5.18 0.45
N TYR A 78 10.03 -6.05 1.05
CA TYR A 78 10.86 -5.70 2.19
C TYR A 78 11.92 -4.67 1.83
N ASP A 79 12.58 -4.82 0.68
CA ASP A 79 13.57 -3.87 0.20
C ASP A 79 12.95 -2.52 -0.14
N PHE A 80 11.76 -2.50 -0.75
CA PHE A 80 11.01 -1.27 -0.99
C PHE A 80 10.72 -0.54 0.32
N ILE A 81 10.09 -1.22 1.29
CA ILE A 81 9.71 -0.63 2.58
C ILE A 81 10.95 -0.12 3.35
N LYS A 82 12.04 -0.89 3.35
CA LYS A 82 13.28 -0.56 4.06
C LYS A 82 13.95 0.71 3.52
N ASN A 83 13.75 1.00 2.23
CA ASN A 83 14.35 2.17 1.57
C ASN A 83 13.47 3.43 1.66
N LEU A 84 12.27 3.34 2.22
CA LEU A 84 11.42 4.51 2.46
C LEU A 84 11.96 5.35 3.62
N ASP A 85 11.79 6.65 3.52
CA ASP A 85 11.95 7.52 4.68
C ASP A 85 10.76 7.40 5.64
N GLU A 86 10.91 7.95 6.84
CA GLU A 86 9.90 7.89 7.89
C GLU A 86 8.56 8.55 7.49
N SER A 87 8.60 9.63 6.69
CA SER A 87 7.41 10.34 6.24
C SER A 87 6.62 9.51 5.22
N ASP A 88 7.33 8.89 4.29
CA ASP A 88 6.75 8.01 3.28
C ASP A 88 6.16 6.75 3.92
N LEU A 89 6.89 6.12 4.83
CA LEU A 89 6.42 4.97 5.58
C LEU A 89 5.17 5.29 6.40
N ASN A 90 5.18 6.40 7.12
CA ASN A 90 4.00 6.84 7.89
C ASN A 90 2.80 7.11 6.97
N SER A 91 3.02 7.69 5.78
CA SER A 91 1.94 7.92 4.83
C SER A 91 1.30 6.61 4.34
N LEU A 92 2.10 5.56 4.13
CA LEU A 92 1.60 4.22 3.83
C LEU A 92 0.85 3.60 5.00
N HIS A 93 1.32 3.78 6.24
CA HIS A 93 0.60 3.34 7.44
C HIS A 93 -0.78 4.00 7.53
N TYR A 94 -0.90 5.30 7.26
CA TYR A 94 -2.21 5.96 7.17
C TYR A 94 -3.08 5.33 6.09
N LEU A 95 -2.53 5.07 4.90
CA LEU A 95 -3.30 4.45 3.81
C LEU A 95 -3.83 3.06 4.20
N VAL A 96 -2.97 2.19 4.72
CA VAL A 96 -3.34 0.84 5.16
C VAL A 96 -4.36 0.89 6.27
N LEU A 97 -4.19 1.79 7.23
CA LEU A 97 -5.14 1.96 8.33
C LEU A 97 -6.52 2.38 7.84
N ASN A 98 -6.61 3.27 6.83
CA ASN A 98 -7.88 3.64 6.21
C ASN A 98 -8.50 2.46 5.44
N LYS A 99 -7.70 1.67 4.71
CA LYS A 99 -8.19 0.48 3.98
C LYS A 99 -8.74 -0.59 4.92
N ASN A 100 -8.14 -0.74 6.10
CA ASN A 100 -8.53 -1.72 7.10
C ASN A 100 -9.48 -1.16 8.17
N TYR A 101 -10.00 0.05 8.00
CA TYR A 101 -10.79 0.75 9.02
C TYR A 101 -11.93 -0.11 9.58
N PHE A 102 -12.76 -0.71 8.72
CA PHE A 102 -13.89 -1.53 9.16
C PHE A 102 -13.44 -2.81 9.86
N LYS A 103 -12.41 -3.47 9.35
CA LYS A 103 -11.81 -4.64 10.02
C LYS A 103 -11.36 -4.26 11.43
N TYR A 104 -10.63 -3.16 11.58
CA TYR A 104 -10.16 -2.69 12.87
C TYR A 104 -11.27 -2.27 13.81
N TYR A 105 -12.35 -1.71 13.28
CA TYR A 105 -13.53 -1.38 14.06
C TYR A 105 -14.21 -2.64 14.58
N ASP A 106 -14.44 -3.63 13.72
CA ASP A 106 -15.04 -4.91 14.10
C ASP A 106 -14.15 -5.64 15.13
N ASP A 107 -12.84 -5.73 14.89
CA ASP A 107 -11.86 -6.29 15.82
C ASP A 107 -11.88 -5.56 17.17
N PHE A 108 -12.00 -4.23 17.17
CA PHE A 108 -12.07 -3.44 18.40
C PHE A 108 -13.34 -3.75 19.20
N ILE A 109 -14.51 -3.79 18.54
CA ILE A 109 -15.78 -4.08 19.20
C ILE A 109 -15.83 -5.52 19.72
N ASP A 110 -15.32 -6.48 18.97
CA ASP A 110 -15.34 -7.89 19.36
C ASP A 110 -14.42 -8.19 20.56
N ASN A 111 -13.36 -7.40 20.75
CA ASN A 111 -12.42 -7.53 21.86
C ASN A 111 -12.76 -6.62 23.05
N ASP A 112 -13.72 -5.71 22.93
CA ASP A 112 -14.13 -4.83 24.02
C ASP A 112 -15.20 -5.51 24.88
N GLU A 113 -14.78 -6.03 26.04
CA GLU A 113 -15.69 -6.62 27.02
C GLU A 113 -16.48 -5.57 27.83
N SER A 114 -16.24 -4.27 27.62
CA SER A 114 -16.82 -3.21 28.43
C SER A 114 -18.09 -2.60 27.82
N GLU A 115 -19.07 -2.27 28.67
CA GLU A 115 -20.28 -1.52 28.27
C GLU A 115 -19.92 -0.05 27.99
N LEU A 116 -19.14 0.22 26.94
CA LEU A 116 -18.89 1.59 26.49
C LEU A 116 -20.18 2.20 25.91
N ASN A 117 -20.40 3.48 26.21
CA ASN A 117 -21.40 4.27 25.49
C ASN A 117 -20.81 4.77 24.15
N GLU A 118 -21.68 5.20 23.22
CA GLU A 118 -21.26 5.61 21.86
C GLU A 118 -20.14 6.67 21.85
N GLU A 119 -20.20 7.67 22.74
CA GLU A 119 -19.17 8.72 22.80
C GLU A 119 -17.79 8.20 23.28
N LEU A 120 -17.76 7.22 24.18
CA LEU A 120 -16.50 6.61 24.63
C LEU A 120 -15.92 5.67 23.58
N ILE A 121 -16.76 5.00 22.79
CA ILE A 121 -16.32 4.15 21.68
C ILE A 121 -15.49 4.98 20.69
N ASP A 122 -15.98 6.14 20.27
CA ASP A 122 -15.25 6.98 19.31
C ASP A 122 -13.88 7.44 19.83
N ILE A 123 -13.78 7.76 21.13
CA ILE A 123 -12.55 8.22 21.75
C ILE A 123 -11.54 7.06 21.89
N GLU A 124 -11.98 5.92 22.43
CA GLU A 124 -11.10 4.78 22.65
C GLU A 124 -10.70 4.11 21.34
N PHE A 125 -11.60 4.02 20.36
CA PHE A 125 -11.27 3.57 19.02
C PHE A 125 -10.27 4.52 18.32
N GLY A 126 -10.46 5.83 18.46
CA GLY A 126 -9.49 6.82 17.97
C GLY A 126 -8.09 6.64 18.59
N ARG A 127 -8.01 6.31 19.88
CA ARG A 127 -6.75 5.98 20.56
C ARG A 127 -6.16 4.66 20.10
N PHE A 128 -6.99 3.64 19.90
CA PHE A 128 -6.58 2.35 19.35
C PHE A 128 -5.92 2.52 17.98
N LEU A 129 -6.55 3.26 17.07
CA LEU A 129 -6.00 3.57 15.75
C LEU A 129 -4.70 4.37 15.83
N ALA A 130 -4.63 5.37 16.72
CA ALA A 130 -3.40 6.12 16.93
C ALA A 130 -2.27 5.23 17.46
N GLY A 131 -2.59 4.31 18.38
CA GLY A 131 -1.66 3.32 18.91
C GLY A 131 -1.05 2.45 17.82
N LYS A 132 -1.83 2.08 16.79
CA LYS A 132 -1.31 1.34 15.64
C LYS A 132 -0.20 2.08 14.90
N ILE A 133 -0.40 3.38 14.66
CA ILE A 133 0.59 4.22 13.96
C ILE A 133 1.83 4.45 14.83
N TYR A 134 1.67 4.69 16.14
CA TYR A 134 2.82 4.93 17.03
C TYR A 134 3.69 3.69 17.25
N ASN A 135 3.12 2.50 17.12
CA ASN A 135 3.87 1.25 17.28
C ASN A 135 3.46 0.22 16.21
N PRO A 136 3.90 0.40 14.96
CA PRO A 136 3.40 -0.37 13.83
C PRO A 136 3.81 -1.85 13.87
N ILE A 137 4.90 -2.19 14.57
CA ILE A 137 5.36 -3.58 14.72
C ILE A 137 4.50 -4.33 15.73
N GLU A 138 4.39 -3.83 16.97
CA GLU A 138 3.63 -4.52 18.03
C GLU A 138 2.12 -4.52 17.77
N SER A 139 1.63 -3.56 16.98
CA SER A 139 0.22 -3.46 16.63
C SER A 139 -0.18 -4.19 15.35
N GLU A 140 0.75 -4.93 14.74
CA GLU A 140 0.59 -5.69 13.49
C GLU A 140 0.33 -4.83 12.24
N LEU A 141 0.37 -3.49 12.35
CA LEU A 141 0.19 -2.59 11.21
C LEU A 141 1.28 -2.78 10.13
N GLN A 142 2.50 -3.14 10.54
CA GLN A 142 3.59 -3.45 9.63
C GLN A 142 3.31 -4.72 8.81
N GLU A 143 2.70 -5.74 9.42
CA GLU A 143 2.31 -6.97 8.73
C GLU A 143 1.13 -6.71 7.79
N ASP A 144 0.17 -5.89 8.22
CA ASP A 144 -0.93 -5.44 7.37
C ASP A 144 -0.42 -4.62 6.16
N LEU A 145 0.65 -3.84 6.32
CA LEU A 145 1.31 -3.13 5.20
C LEU A 145 1.96 -4.09 4.21
N ILE A 146 2.69 -5.10 4.70
CA ILE A 146 3.27 -6.13 3.83
C ILE A 146 2.16 -6.86 3.07
N LYS A 147 1.11 -7.28 3.78
CA LYS A 147 -0.06 -7.92 3.17
C LYS A 147 -0.75 -7.04 2.14
N PHE A 148 -0.88 -5.73 2.41
CA PHE A 148 -1.41 -4.77 1.44
C PHE A 148 -0.62 -4.78 0.14
N PHE A 149 0.72 -4.76 0.21
CA PHE A 149 1.56 -4.83 -0.98
C PHE A 149 1.50 -6.20 -1.68
N THR A 150 1.48 -7.31 -0.93
CA THR A 150 1.31 -8.65 -1.49
C THR A 150 0.00 -8.78 -2.27
N CYS A 151 -1.11 -8.35 -1.67
CA CYS A 151 -2.40 -8.33 -2.35
C CYS A 151 -2.39 -7.40 -3.56
N THR A 152 -1.71 -6.25 -3.48
CA THR A 152 -1.61 -5.31 -4.60
C THR A 152 -0.83 -5.92 -5.76
N ILE A 153 0.32 -6.55 -5.52
CA ILE A 153 1.08 -7.26 -6.57
C ILE A 153 0.23 -8.34 -7.22
N SER A 154 -0.47 -9.14 -6.41
CA SER A 154 -1.34 -10.22 -6.90
C SER A 154 -2.44 -9.67 -7.81
N SER A 155 -3.25 -8.73 -7.34
CA SER A 155 -4.34 -8.14 -8.13
C SER A 155 -3.83 -7.38 -9.36
N PHE A 156 -2.73 -6.64 -9.23
CA PHE A 156 -2.11 -5.93 -10.35
C PHE A 156 -1.66 -6.90 -11.44
N SER A 157 -1.02 -8.01 -11.05
CA SER A 157 -0.52 -9.00 -12.01
C SER A 157 -1.66 -9.74 -12.73
N ASP A 158 -2.80 -9.95 -12.07
CA ASP A 158 -4.01 -10.51 -12.70
C ASP A 158 -4.67 -9.52 -13.68
N ASP A 159 -4.64 -8.22 -13.37
CA ASP A 159 -5.21 -7.16 -14.21
C ASP A 159 -4.35 -6.80 -15.43
N VAL A 160 -3.05 -7.12 -15.42
CA VAL A 160 -2.14 -6.89 -16.56
C VAL A 160 -2.16 -8.11 -17.48
N ASP A 161 -2.54 -7.90 -18.74
CA ASP A 161 -2.46 -8.92 -19.78
C ASP A 161 -1.08 -8.92 -20.44
N LEU A 162 -0.27 -9.94 -20.12
CA LEU A 162 1.03 -10.20 -20.75
C LEU A 162 1.00 -11.42 -21.68
N SER A 163 -0.19 -11.87 -22.12
CA SER A 163 -0.32 -13.04 -22.99
C SER A 163 0.27 -12.84 -24.39
N MET A 164 0.28 -11.60 -24.86
CA MET A 164 0.93 -11.16 -26.09
C MET A 164 1.63 -9.83 -25.80
N ILE A 165 2.96 -9.85 -25.80
CA ILE A 165 3.76 -8.64 -25.63
C ILE A 165 3.93 -7.99 -27.02
N ASP A 166 3.41 -6.77 -27.16
CA ASP A 166 3.45 -5.95 -28.36
C ASP A 166 3.61 -4.45 -28.04
N ASP A 167 3.69 -3.62 -29.09
CA ASP A 167 3.87 -2.17 -29.00
C ASP A 167 2.86 -1.44 -28.07
N TYR A 168 1.73 -2.08 -27.72
CA TYR A 168 0.70 -1.52 -26.83
C TYR A 168 0.77 -2.05 -25.39
N THR A 169 1.58 -3.06 -25.11
CA THR A 169 1.70 -3.69 -23.78
C THR A 169 2.17 -2.69 -22.73
N ILE A 170 3.18 -1.87 -23.04
CA ILE A 170 3.69 -0.84 -22.12
C ILE A 170 2.60 0.18 -21.78
N ASP A 171 1.89 0.68 -22.79
CA ASP A 171 0.76 1.59 -22.60
C ASP A 171 -0.34 0.97 -21.73
N GLY A 172 -0.60 -0.32 -21.92
CA GLY A 172 -1.54 -1.11 -21.11
C GLY A 172 -1.12 -1.17 -19.64
N ILE A 173 0.11 -1.58 -19.39
CA ILE A 173 0.71 -1.64 -18.04
C ILE A 173 0.62 -0.28 -17.35
N LEU A 174 1.08 0.78 -18.00
CA LEU A 174 1.10 2.13 -17.41
C LEU A 174 -0.31 2.63 -17.07
N ARG A 175 -1.31 2.32 -17.91
CA ARG A 175 -2.71 2.63 -17.61
C ARG A 175 -3.23 1.83 -16.41
N THR A 176 -2.85 0.57 -16.27
CA THR A 176 -3.21 -0.25 -15.10
C THR A 176 -2.54 0.31 -13.83
N ILE A 177 -1.27 0.67 -13.88
CA ILE A 177 -0.57 1.33 -12.77
C ILE A 177 -1.30 2.62 -12.36
N ASP A 178 -1.68 3.46 -13.33
CA ASP A 178 -2.44 4.68 -13.05
C ASP A 178 -3.81 4.36 -12.43
N ALA A 179 -4.50 3.32 -12.89
CA ALA A 179 -5.80 2.90 -12.32
C ALA A 179 -5.69 2.47 -10.85
N TYR A 180 -4.58 1.83 -10.47
CA TYR A 180 -4.27 1.49 -9.08
C TYR A 180 -3.83 2.71 -8.26
N SER A 181 -3.20 3.69 -8.89
CA SER A 181 -2.65 4.88 -8.22
C SER A 181 -3.65 6.04 -8.13
N VAL A 182 -4.81 5.92 -8.78
CA VAL A 182 -5.90 6.90 -8.70
C VAL A 182 -6.78 6.63 -7.49
N GLU A 183 -7.21 7.73 -6.87
CA GLU A 183 -8.07 7.74 -5.69
C GLU A 183 -9.43 7.09 -5.98
N LYS A 184 -9.60 5.80 -5.62
CA LYS A 184 -10.94 5.25 -5.39
C LYS A 184 -11.41 5.81 -4.06
N ILE A 185 -12.03 6.99 -4.09
CA ILE A 185 -12.67 7.59 -2.92
C ILE A 185 -13.83 6.66 -2.52
N THR A 186 -13.58 5.79 -1.54
CA THR A 186 -14.66 5.17 -0.77
C THR A 186 -14.68 5.90 0.57
N ILE A 187 -15.68 6.79 0.72
CA ILE A 187 -16.08 7.38 2.01
C ILE A 187 -17.09 6.43 2.63
#